data_AF-A0A345C0I0-F1
#
_entry.id   AF-A0A345C0I0-F1
#
_cell.length_a   1.000
_cell.length_b   1.000
_cell.length_c   1.000
_cell.angle_alpha   90.00
_cell.angle_beta   90.00
_cell.angle_gamma   90.00
#
_symmetry.space_group_name_H-M   'P 1'
#
loop_
_entity.id
_entity.type
_entity.pdbx_description
1 polymer ?
#
loop_
_entity_poly.entity_id
_entity_poly.type
_entity_poly.pdbx_seq_one_letter_code
_entity_poly.pdbx_strand_id
1 'polypeptide(L)'
;MDLPSRIIKWVTGGLEALLGIPVLGGTLIISLVWIPLIAMLILHIVGLIFAAKENRQKTGHILGIIASAVGWIPGAGMVLHILSAIFLMIEAGKDR
;
A
#
# COMPACT_ATOMS: atom_id res chain seq x y z
N MET A 1 20.28 8.75 6.41
CA MET A 1 20.27 7.72 5.34
C MET A 1 19.06 6.87 5.67
N ASP A 2 17.91 7.29 5.16
CA ASP A 2 16.59 6.86 5.66
C ASP A 2 16.10 5.74 4.75
N LEU A 3 16.97 4.72 4.63
CA LEU A 3 16.82 3.60 3.72
C LEU A 3 15.56 2.76 4.02
N PRO A 4 15.19 2.50 5.30
CA PRO A 4 14.05 1.65 5.62
C PRO A 4 12.72 2.19 5.10
N SER A 5 12.37 3.47 5.36
CA SER A 5 11.09 4.01 4.86
C SER A 5 11.04 4.00 3.34
N ARG A 6 12.14 4.39 2.68
CA ARG A 6 12.21 4.40 1.21
C ARG A 6 12.01 3.02 0.60
N ILE A 7 12.72 2.01 1.09
CA ILE A 7 12.61 0.63 0.58
C ILE A 7 11.20 0.11 0.81
N ILE A 8 10.65 0.30 2.02
CA ILE A 8 9.30 -0.17 2.33
C ILE A 8 8.28 0.50 1.40
N LYS A 9 8.37 1.80 1.15
CA LYS A 9 7.46 2.47 0.21
C LYS A 9 7.55 1.92 -1.22
N TRP A 10 8.74 1.59 -1.72
CA TRP A 10 8.89 0.94 -3.03
C TRP A 10 8.23 -0.45 -3.07
N VAL A 11 8.48 -1.27 -2.05
CA VAL A 11 7.92 -2.63 -1.95
C VAL A 11 6.41 -2.57 -1.80
N THR A 12 5.91 -1.80 -0.82
CA THR A 12 4.47 -1.63 -0.59
C THR A 12 3.78 -1.01 -1.81
N GLY A 13 4.38 -0.01 -2.44
CA GLY A 13 3.83 0.62 -3.65
C GLY A 13 3.70 -0.36 -4.83
N GLY A 14 4.68 -1.23 -5.03
CA GLY A 14 4.60 -2.30 -6.05
C GLY A 14 3.51 -3.33 -5.76
N LEU A 15 3.34 -3.72 -4.49
CA LEU A 15 2.27 -4.65 -4.07
C LEU A 15 0.88 -4.01 -4.21
N GLU A 16 0.73 -2.75 -3.80
CA GLU A 16 -0.49 -1.96 -4.00
C GLU A 16 -0.82 -1.84 -5.51
N ALA A 17 0.19 -1.61 -6.36
CA ALA A 17 -0.01 -1.57 -7.81
C ALA A 17 -0.53 -2.93 -8.33
N LEU A 18 0.02 -4.05 -7.86
CA LEU A 18 -0.43 -5.39 -8.24
C LEU A 18 -1.89 -5.64 -7.82
N LEU A 19 -2.27 -5.29 -6.59
CA LEU A 19 -3.63 -5.43 -6.09
C LEU A 19 -4.61 -4.41 -6.71
N GLY A 20 -4.10 -3.29 -7.20
CA GLY A 20 -4.87 -2.26 -7.90
C GLY A 20 -5.19 -2.61 -9.36
N ILE A 21 -4.54 -3.60 -9.97
CA ILE A 21 -4.87 -4.02 -11.35
C ILE A 21 -6.29 -4.62 -11.36
N PRO A 22 -7.21 -4.12 -12.21
CA PRO A 22 -8.55 -4.69 -12.32
C PRO A 22 -8.50 -6.16 -12.68
N VAL A 23 -9.53 -6.93 -12.31
CA VAL A 23 -9.62 -8.39 -12.51
C VAL A 23 -8.50 -9.18 -11.81
N LEU A 24 -7.22 -8.92 -12.07
CA LEU A 24 -6.07 -9.57 -11.44
C LEU A 24 -6.07 -9.36 -9.92
N GLY A 25 -6.13 -8.12 -9.45
CA GLY A 25 -6.13 -7.80 -8.02
C GLY A 25 -7.35 -8.38 -7.30
N GLY A 26 -8.54 -8.24 -7.91
CA GLY A 26 -9.76 -8.85 -7.40
C GLY A 26 -9.69 -10.38 -7.34
N THR A 27 -9.12 -11.01 -8.36
CA THR A 27 -8.90 -12.47 -8.39
C THR A 27 -7.96 -12.89 -7.28
N LEU A 28 -6.82 -12.21 -7.10
CA LEU A 28 -5.87 -12.51 -6.03
C LEU A 28 -6.50 -12.39 -4.64
N ILE A 29 -7.25 -11.32 -4.38
CA ILE A 29 -7.92 -11.11 -3.09
C ILE A 29 -8.91 -12.24 -2.81
N ILE A 30 -9.76 -12.60 -3.79
CA ILE A 30 -10.79 -13.64 -3.61
C ILE A 30 -10.17 -15.04 -3.52
N SER A 31 -9.25 -15.38 -4.43
CA SER A 31 -8.59 -16.70 -4.48
C SER A 31 -7.73 -16.98 -3.24
N LEU A 32 -7.24 -15.93 -2.58
CA LEU A 32 -6.47 -16.02 -1.35
C LEU A 32 -7.30 -15.66 -0.10
N VAL A 33 -8.63 -15.70 -0.20
CA VAL A 33 -9.57 -15.54 0.94
C VAL A 33 -9.28 -14.27 1.76
N TRP A 34 -9.12 -13.13 1.07
CA TRP A 34 -8.83 -11.81 1.65
C TRP A 34 -7.52 -11.69 2.46
N ILE A 35 -6.70 -12.74 2.52
CA ILE A 35 -5.38 -12.71 3.16
C ILE A 35 -4.48 -11.57 2.63
N PRO A 36 -4.47 -11.24 1.31
CA PRO A 36 -3.69 -10.12 0.82
C PRO A 36 -4.03 -8.79 1.50
N LEU A 37 -5.30 -8.52 1.82
CA LEU A 37 -5.70 -7.28 2.50
C LEU A 37 -5.14 -7.21 3.92
N ILE A 38 -5.14 -8.33 4.65
CA ILE A 38 -4.58 -8.40 6.02
C ILE A 38 -3.06 -8.22 5.97
N ALA A 39 -2.39 -8.89 5.03
CA ALA A 39 -0.95 -8.76 4.84
C ALA A 39 -0.55 -7.32 4.49
N MET A 40 -1.30 -6.67 3.60
CA MET A 40 -1.06 -5.27 3.26
C MET A 40 -1.34 -4.34 4.44
N LEU A 41 -2.41 -4.55 5.21
CA LEU A 41 -2.68 -3.77 6.41
C LEU A 41 -1.49 -3.77 7.38
N ILE A 42 -0.91 -4.94 7.65
CA ILE A 42 0.28 -5.08 8.50
C ILE A 42 1.45 -4.32 7.88
N LEU A 43 1.71 -4.52 6.60
CA LEU A 43 2.82 -3.87 5.90
C LEU A 43 2.69 -2.33 5.93
N HIS A 44 1.47 -1.81 5.77
CA HIS A 44 1.19 -0.39 5.87
C HIS A 44 1.40 0.17 7.27
N ILE A 45 0.99 -0.55 8.32
CA ILE A 45 1.25 -0.14 9.70
C ILE A 45 2.76 -0.07 9.97
N VAL A 46 3.51 -1.10 9.56
CA VAL A 46 4.97 -1.13 9.71
C VAL A 46 5.62 0.02 8.95
N GLY A 47 5.25 0.22 7.67
CA GLY A 47 5.76 1.33 6.87
C GLY A 47 5.42 2.70 7.43
N LEU A 48 4.22 2.87 7.99
CA LEU A 48 3.81 4.09 8.68
C LEU A 48 4.70 4.39 9.90
N ILE A 49 5.05 3.37 10.69
CA ILE A 49 5.96 3.51 11.83
C ILE A 49 7.34 3.98 11.36
N PHE A 50 7.91 3.34 10.33
CA PHE A 50 9.22 3.76 9.79
C PHE A 50 9.18 5.19 9.22
N ALA A 51 8.17 5.51 8.41
CA ALA A 51 7.97 6.86 7.89
C ALA A 51 7.85 7.89 9.01
N ALA A 52 7.18 7.57 10.12
CA ALA A 52 7.10 8.45 11.27
C ALA A 52 8.43 8.64 12.00
N LYS A 53 9.20 7.57 12.20
CA LYS A 53 10.52 7.64 12.84
C LYS A 53 11.54 8.41 12.01
N GLU A 54 11.45 8.33 10.69
CA GLU A 54 12.35 9.00 9.75
C GLU A 54 11.82 10.38 9.30
N ASN A 55 10.74 10.87 9.92
CA ASN A 55 10.08 12.14 9.59
C ASN A 55 9.75 12.31 8.10
N ARG A 56 9.31 11.22 7.45
CA ARG A 56 8.93 11.15 6.04
C ARG A 56 7.42 11.27 5.86
N GLN A 57 7.00 11.47 4.61
CA GLN A 57 5.57 11.48 4.26
C GLN A 57 4.93 10.13 4.58
N LYS A 58 3.65 10.18 4.96
CA LYS A 58 2.87 9.04 5.49
C LYS A 58 1.62 8.77 4.67
N THR A 59 1.32 9.62 3.69
CA THR A 59 0.04 9.66 2.98
C THR A 59 -0.23 8.35 2.26
N GLY A 60 0.77 7.83 1.53
CA GLY A 60 0.65 6.53 0.87
C GLY A 60 0.35 5.38 1.83
N HIS A 61 0.97 5.39 3.02
CA HIS A 61 0.69 4.35 4.01
C HIS A 61 -0.71 4.47 4.62
N ILE A 62 -1.16 5.68 4.94
CA ILE A 62 -2.50 5.93 5.48
C ILE A 62 -3.58 5.54 4.46
N LEU A 63 -3.41 5.90 3.19
CA LEU A 63 -4.34 5.50 2.13
C LEU A 63 -4.43 3.98 2.00
N GLY A 64 -3.32 3.25 2.09
CA GLY A 64 -3.37 1.79 1.99
C GLY A 64 -3.95 1.08 3.22
N ILE A 65 -3.88 1.70 4.41
CA ILE A 65 -4.67 1.24 5.58
C ILE A 65 -6.16 1.33 5.28
N ILE A 66 -6.60 2.47 4.71
CA ILE A 66 -8.00 2.66 4.31
C ILE A 66 -8.37 1.66 3.21
N ALA A 67 -7.51 1.49 2.19
CA ALA A 67 -7.69 0.53 1.11
C ALA A 67 -7.88 -0.89 1.67
N SER A 68 -7.05 -1.30 2.63
CA SER A 68 -7.16 -2.62 3.27
C SER A 68 -8.47 -2.80 4.06
N ALA A 69 -8.96 -1.74 4.71
CA ALA A 69 -10.22 -1.77 5.47
C ALA A 69 -11.47 -1.83 4.58
N VAL A 70 -11.43 -1.22 3.39
CA VAL A 70 -12.57 -1.17 2.45
C VAL A 70 -12.38 -2.07 1.23
N GLY A 71 -11.27 -2.81 1.16
CA GLY A 71 -10.84 -3.60 -0.01
C GLY A 71 -11.75 -4.75 -0.40
N TRP A 72 -12.71 -5.09 0.46
CA TRP A 72 -13.77 -6.05 0.19
C TRP A 72 -14.93 -5.46 -0.64
N ILE A 73 -14.99 -4.14 -0.82
CA ILE A 73 -15.96 -3.45 -1.69
C ILE A 73 -15.37 -3.37 -3.11
N PRO A 74 -15.93 -4.09 -4.11
CA PRO A 74 -15.44 -4.04 -5.48
C PRO A 74 -15.45 -2.61 -6.04
N GLY A 75 -14.45 -2.26 -6.85
CA GLY A 75 -14.30 -0.90 -7.38
C GLY A 75 -13.67 0.07 -6.40
N ALA A 76 -14.27 0.26 -5.22
CA ALA A 76 -13.75 1.19 -4.21
C ALA A 76 -12.35 0.80 -3.70
N GLY A 77 -12.17 -0.47 -3.33
CA GLY A 77 -10.87 -1.00 -2.92
C GLY A 77 -9.81 -0.85 -4.01
N MET A 78 -10.18 -1.14 -5.26
CA MET A 78 -9.28 -1.05 -6.42
C MET A 78 -8.77 0.38 -6.65
N VAL A 79 -9.67 1.37 -6.62
CA VAL A 79 -9.28 2.79 -6.76
C VAL A 79 -8.32 3.18 -5.64
N LEU A 80 -8.60 2.78 -4.40
CA LEU A 80 -7.75 3.12 -3.26
C LEU A 80 -6.39 2.41 -3.32
N HIS A 81 -6.31 1.17 -3.82
CA HIS A 81 -5.02 0.50 -4.04
C HIS A 81 -4.17 1.23 -5.09
N ILE A 82 -4.77 1.64 -6.21
CA ILE A 82 -4.08 2.42 -7.25
C ILE A 82 -3.57 3.76 -6.68
N LEU A 83 -4.42 4.48 -5.93
CA LEU A 83 -4.02 5.75 -5.30
C LEU A 83 -2.87 5.52 -4.31
N SER A 84 -2.98 4.52 -3.44
CA SER A 84 -1.94 4.18 -2.46
C SER A 84 -0.61 3.86 -3.16
N ALA A 85 -0.64 3.08 -4.25
CA ALA A 85 0.53 2.79 -5.06
C ALA A 85 1.20 4.05 -5.60
N ILE A 86 0.43 4.96 -6.21
CA ILE A 86 0.93 6.21 -6.77
C ILE A 86 1.60 7.07 -5.69
N PHE A 87 0.93 7.28 -4.56
CA PHE A 87 1.47 8.09 -3.46
C PHE A 87 2.74 7.47 -2.87
N LEU A 88 2.73 6.16 -2.61
CA LEU A 88 3.91 5.46 -2.09
C LEU A 88 5.12 5.56 -3.03
N MET A 89 4.93 5.35 -4.33
CA MET A 89 6.03 5.40 -5.30
C MET A 89 6.57 6.82 -5.49
N ILE A 90 5.70 7.85 -5.52
CA ILE A 90 6.14 9.26 -5.55
C ILE A 90 6.93 9.61 -4.30
N GLU A 91 6.43 9.23 -3.12
CA GLU A 91 7.11 9.46 -1.85
C GLU A 91 8.45 8.74 -1.80
N ALA A 92 8.52 7.48 -2.22
CA ALA A 92 9.75 6.69 -2.27
C ALA A 92 10.81 7.33 -3.20
N GLY A 93 10.40 7.88 -4.34
CA GLY A 93 11.30 8.63 -5.24
C GLY A 93 11.78 9.97 -4.67
N LYS A 94 11.01 10.59 -3.77
CA LYS A 94 11.37 11.83 -3.08
C LYS A 94 12.24 11.60 -1.83
N ASP A 95 12.13 10.42 -1.21
CA ASP A 95 12.92 10.03 -0.03
C ASP A 95 14.39 9.68 -0.36
N ARG A 96 15.02 10.46 -1.25
CA ARG A 96 16.41 10.30 -1.70
C ARG A 96 17.42 10.91 -0.74
#